data_AF-A0A7C4WTH2-F1
#
_entry.id   AF-A0A7C4WTH2-F1
#
_cell.length_a   1.000
_cell.length_b   1.000
_cell.length_c   1.000
_cell.angle_alpha   90.00
_cell.angle_beta   90.00
_cell.angle_gamma   90.00
#
_symmetry.space_group_name_H-M   'P 1'
#
loop_
_entity.id
_entity.type
_entity.pdbx_description
1 polymer ?
#
loop_
_entity_poly.entity_id
_entity_poly.type
_entity_poly.pdbx_seq_one_letter_code
_entity_poly.pdbx_strand_id
1 'polypeptide(L)'
;MPKRMRIEFTDDEGSKYVISIEGTLSKEKMNKIIEVYEFLGGEKVESELDNDTIFSRVARLIDEQFPASTFTTSELQAAYEDKYQQHIKLTTISTYLNRLVDRRILKRVRVGAGYIYRKISLSAKIPSLKSSPTLIRE
;
A
#
# COMPACT_ATOMS: atom_id res chain seq x y z
N MET A 1 21.05 -17.57 -14.51
CA MET A 1 21.92 -16.40 -14.73
C MET A 1 21.43 -15.26 -13.84
N PRO A 2 22.26 -14.69 -12.94
CA PRO A 2 21.84 -13.53 -12.16
C PRO A 2 21.58 -12.36 -13.12
N LYS A 3 20.41 -11.72 -13.00
CA LYS A 3 20.12 -10.50 -13.75
C LYS A 3 21.00 -9.39 -13.16
N ARG A 4 21.76 -8.71 -14.02
CA ARG A 4 22.55 -7.53 -13.67
C ARG A 4 21.83 -6.30 -14.18
N MET A 5 21.67 -5.30 -13.32
CA MET A 5 21.10 -4.00 -13.65
C MET A 5 22.11 -2.91 -13.30
N ARG A 6 22.27 -1.95 -14.21
CA ARG A 6 23.14 -0.78 -14.02
C ARG A 6 22.29 0.46 -14.20
N ILE A 7 22.29 1.34 -13.21
CA ILE A 7 21.59 2.63 -13.22
C ILE A 7 22.67 3.71 -13.19
N GLU A 8 22.57 4.69 -14.09
CA GLU A 8 23.42 5.88 -14.08
C GLU A 8 22.52 7.11 -13.96
N PHE A 9 22.87 8.03 -13.07
CA PHE A 9 22.19 9.31 -12.93
C PHE A 9 23.19 10.41 -12.60
N THR A 10 22.80 11.63 -12.89
CA THR A 10 23.59 12.84 -12.68
C THR A 10 22.76 13.79 -11.84
N ASP A 11 23.33 14.37 -10.79
CA ASP A 11 22.67 15.41 -9.99
C ASP A 11 22.80 16.80 -10.63
N ASP A 12 22.09 17.76 -10.06
CA ASP A 12 22.04 19.15 -10.52
C ASP A 12 23.38 19.88 -10.28
N GLU A 13 24.25 19.33 -9.43
CA GLU A 13 25.60 19.80 -9.15
C GLU A 13 26.65 19.23 -10.13
N GLY A 14 26.22 18.37 -11.06
CA GLY A 14 27.06 17.76 -12.09
C GLY A 14 27.81 16.50 -11.66
N SER A 15 27.51 15.96 -10.48
CA SER A 15 28.09 14.70 -10.00
C SER A 15 27.40 13.52 -10.67
N LYS A 16 28.20 12.58 -11.17
CA LYS A 16 27.70 11.36 -11.83
C LYS A 16 27.77 10.16 -10.88
N TYR A 17 26.63 9.50 -10.70
CA TYR A 17 26.50 8.29 -9.87
C TYR A 17 26.21 7.07 -10.75
N VAL A 18 26.83 5.94 -10.42
CA VAL A 18 26.63 4.66 -11.11
C VAL A 18 26.37 3.56 -10.08
N ILE A 19 25.19 2.96 -10.12
CA ILE A 19 24.79 1.86 -9.24
C ILE A 19 24.72 0.58 -10.08
N SER A 20 25.51 -0.44 -9.71
CA SER A 20 25.48 -1.77 -10.31
C SER A 20 24.95 -2.79 -9.32
N ILE A 21 23.88 -3.50 -9.69
CA ILE A 21 23.23 -4.50 -8.85
C ILE A 21 23.26 -5.84 -9.57
N GLU A 22 23.76 -6.85 -8.88
CA GLU A 22 23.77 -8.24 -9.35
C GLU A 22 22.88 -9.09 -8.45
N GLY A 23 21.86 -9.74 -9.04
CA GLY A 23 20.95 -10.63 -8.34
C GLY A 23 19.48 -10.26 -8.52
N THR A 24 18.61 -10.85 -7.68
CA THR A 24 17.16 -10.63 -7.78
C THR A 24 16.77 -9.28 -7.16
N LEU A 25 16.23 -8.39 -8.00
CA LEU A 25 15.55 -7.17 -7.58
C LEU A 25 14.13 -7.48 -7.11
N SER A 26 13.84 -7.21 -5.84
CA SER A 26 12.50 -7.18 -5.28
C SER A 26 11.97 -5.75 -5.25
N LYS A 27 10.66 -5.57 -5.09
CA LYS A 27 10.06 -4.23 -4.92
C LYS A 27 10.67 -3.45 -3.77
N GLU A 28 10.93 -4.10 -2.63
CA GLU A 28 11.57 -3.47 -1.47
C GLU A 28 12.98 -2.95 -1.79
N LYS A 29 13.76 -3.70 -2.58
CA LYS A 29 15.09 -3.25 -3.02
C LYS A 29 14.99 -2.05 -3.96
N MET A 30 13.94 -1.98 -4.78
CA MET A 30 13.70 -0.85 -5.67
C MET A 30 13.34 0.42 -4.90
N ASN A 31 12.47 0.33 -3.89
CA ASN A 31 12.11 1.47 -3.06
C ASN A 31 13.32 2.08 -2.35
N LYS A 32 14.22 1.24 -1.83
CA LYS A 32 15.48 1.71 -1.22
C LYS A 32 16.41 2.43 -2.20
N ILE A 33 16.39 2.05 -3.47
CA ILE A 33 17.21 2.72 -4.50
C ILE A 33 16.64 4.12 -4.80
N ILE A 34 15.31 4.25 -4.81
CA ILE A 34 14.63 5.54 -4.97
C ILE A 34 14.96 6.45 -3.76
N GLU A 35 14.88 5.93 -2.54
CA GLU A 35 15.28 6.67 -1.33
C GLU A 35 16.73 7.17 -1.40
N VAL A 36 17.65 6.35 -1.92
CA VAL A 36 19.06 6.74 -2.12
C VAL A 36 19.20 7.83 -3.19
N TYR A 37 18.43 7.76 -4.28
CA TYR A 37 18.42 8.80 -5.32
C TYR A 37 17.92 10.14 -4.76
N GLU A 38 16.83 10.13 -4.00
CA GLU A 38 16.29 11.32 -3.34
C GLU A 38 17.28 11.92 -2.32
N PHE A 39 17.99 11.07 -1.57
CA PHE A 39 19.02 11.52 -0.63
C PHE A 39 20.21 12.21 -1.30
N LEU A 40 20.59 11.77 -2.52
CA LEU A 40 21.73 12.31 -3.26
C LEU A 40 21.42 13.60 -4.04
N GLY A 41 20.33 14.28 -3.70
CA GLY A 41 19.97 15.57 -4.31
C GLY A 41 19.25 15.43 -5.65
N GLY A 42 18.79 14.23 -6.02
CA GLY A 42 17.80 14.10 -7.08
C GLY A 42 16.50 14.78 -6.67
N GLU A 43 15.77 15.36 -7.64
CA GLU A 43 14.39 15.78 -7.40
C GLU A 43 13.63 14.63 -6.74
N LYS A 44 12.75 14.96 -5.79
CA LYS A 44 11.93 13.98 -5.12
C LYS A 44 11.20 13.17 -6.18
N VAL A 45 11.66 11.94 -6.43
CA VAL A 45 10.91 10.99 -7.24
C VAL A 45 9.84 10.51 -6.29
N GLU A 46 8.82 11.35 -6.10
CA GLU A 46 7.48 10.83 -5.90
C GLU A 46 7.37 9.76 -6.97
N SER A 47 7.35 8.50 -6.54
CA SER A 47 7.37 7.38 -7.45
C SER A 47 6.06 7.44 -8.21
N GLU A 48 6.04 8.21 -9.30
CA GLU A 48 4.96 8.31 -10.28
C GLU A 48 4.73 6.94 -10.94
N LEU A 49 5.67 6.01 -10.73
CA LEU A 49 5.50 4.59 -11.02
C LEU A 49 4.44 3.90 -10.15
N ASP A 50 3.92 4.55 -9.10
CA ASP A 50 2.70 4.13 -8.40
C ASP A 50 1.47 4.98 -8.78
N ASN A 51 1.15 4.88 -10.07
CA ASN A 51 -0.20 4.66 -10.55
C ASN A 51 -1.20 5.76 -10.16
N ASP A 52 -1.48 6.74 -11.02
CA ASP A 52 -2.75 7.47 -10.95
C ASP A 52 -3.91 6.66 -11.56
N THR A 53 -3.89 5.35 -11.37
CA THR A 53 -4.94 4.45 -11.85
C THR A 53 -6.10 4.45 -10.88
N ILE A 54 -7.29 4.12 -11.37
CA ILE A 54 -8.47 3.94 -10.50
C ILE A 54 -8.19 2.90 -9.40
N PHE A 55 -7.39 1.86 -9.69
CA PHE A 55 -7.07 0.81 -8.71
C PHE A 55 -6.28 1.34 -7.50
N SER A 56 -5.22 2.10 -7.76
CA SER A 56 -4.36 2.69 -6.74
C SER A 56 -5.07 3.81 -5.97
N ARG A 57 -5.87 4.63 -6.66
CA ARG A 57 -6.77 5.60 -5.99
C ARG A 57 -7.73 4.90 -5.02
N VAL A 58 -8.35 3.80 -5.46
CA VAL A 58 -9.23 2.97 -4.60
C VAL A 58 -8.47 2.39 -3.41
N ALA A 59 -7.29 1.81 -3.63
CA ALA A 59 -6.48 1.24 -2.55
C ALA A 59 -6.08 2.31 -1.51
N ARG A 60 -5.62 3.48 -1.98
CA ARG A 60 -5.25 4.61 -1.12
C ARG A 60 -6.43 5.17 -0.34
N LEU A 61 -7.58 5.32 -1.01
CA LEU A 61 -8.82 5.79 -0.36
C LEU A 61 -9.27 4.86 0.77
N ILE A 62 -9.16 3.54 0.58
CA ILE A 62 -9.45 2.56 1.63
C ILE A 62 -8.51 2.74 2.82
N ASP A 63 -7.22 2.97 2.57
CA ASP A 63 -6.23 3.15 3.62
C ASP A 63 -6.47 4.42 4.44
N GLU A 64 -6.95 5.49 3.80
CA GLU A 64 -7.21 6.78 4.44
C GLU A 64 -8.55 6.82 5.19
N GLN A 65 -9.65 6.37 4.57
CA GLN A 65 -11.00 6.53 5.12
C GLN A 65 -11.55 5.28 5.81
N PHE A 66 -11.02 4.10 5.49
CA PHE A 66 -11.49 2.83 6.04
C PHE A 66 -10.38 1.95 6.66
N PRO A 67 -9.46 2.51 7.47
CA PRO A 67 -8.30 1.75 7.97
C PRO A 67 -8.68 0.60 8.91
N ALA A 68 -9.75 0.77 9.70
CA ALA A 68 -10.22 -0.21 10.68
C ALA A 68 -11.74 -0.47 10.64
N SER A 69 -12.49 0.30 9.85
CA SER A 69 -13.93 0.17 9.69
C SER A 69 -14.29 -0.81 8.56
N THR A 70 -15.52 -1.32 8.62
CA THR A 70 -16.14 -2.06 7.52
C THR A 70 -16.83 -1.09 6.57
N PHE A 71 -16.90 -1.44 5.30
CA PHE A 71 -17.56 -0.61 4.28
C PHE A 71 -18.18 -1.46 3.17
N THR A 72 -19.17 -0.90 2.50
CA THR A 72 -19.84 -1.46 1.32
C THR A 72 -19.24 -0.88 0.04
N THR A 73 -19.56 -1.50 -1.10
CA THR A 73 -19.17 -0.97 -2.42
C THR A 73 -19.73 0.44 -2.66
N SER A 74 -20.95 0.73 -2.19
CA SER A 74 -21.60 2.03 -2.36
C SER A 74 -20.95 3.13 -1.50
N GLU A 75 -20.61 2.82 -0.25
CA GLU A 75 -19.91 3.77 0.64
C GLU A 75 -18.54 4.15 0.07
N LEU A 76 -17.79 3.16 -0.46
CA LEU A 76 -16.52 3.44 -1.10
C LEU A 76 -16.66 4.25 -2.40
N GLN A 77 -17.71 3.99 -3.17
CA GLN A 77 -18.00 4.80 -4.37
C GLN A 77 -18.27 6.25 -3.99
N ALA A 78 -19.14 6.50 -3.01
CA ALA A 78 -19.45 7.86 -2.55
C ALA A 78 -18.18 8.58 -2.06
N ALA A 79 -17.34 7.91 -1.26
CA ALA A 79 -16.06 8.46 -0.82
C ALA A 79 -15.09 8.76 -1.97
N TYR A 80 -15.12 7.95 -3.04
CA TYR A 80 -14.30 8.18 -4.23
C TYR A 80 -14.78 9.42 -5.00
N GLU A 81 -16.09 9.54 -5.21
CA GLU A 81 -16.69 10.66 -5.94
C GLU A 81 -16.49 11.98 -5.18
N ASP A 82 -16.60 11.95 -3.85
CA ASP A 82 -16.33 13.09 -2.98
C ASP A 82 -14.85 13.54 -3.05
N LYS A 83 -13.91 12.60 -2.92
CA LYS A 83 -12.47 12.92 -2.92
C LYS A 83 -11.94 13.36 -4.28
N TYR A 84 -12.32 12.65 -5.34
CA TYR A 84 -11.75 12.83 -6.69
C TYR A 84 -12.64 13.67 -7.61
N GLN A 85 -13.83 14.08 -7.15
CA GLN A 85 -14.81 14.85 -7.94
C GLN A 85 -15.11 14.18 -9.31
N GLN A 86 -15.05 12.85 -9.34
CA GLN A 86 -15.16 12.05 -10.57
C GLN A 86 -16.12 10.89 -10.34
N HIS A 87 -17.22 10.88 -11.11
CA HIS A 87 -18.19 9.80 -11.07
C HIS A 87 -17.59 8.46 -11.53
N ILE A 88 -17.91 7.38 -10.81
CA ILE A 88 -17.41 6.05 -11.07
C ILE A 88 -18.49 4.99 -10.90
N LYS A 89 -18.60 4.06 -11.84
CA LYS A 89 -19.62 3.00 -11.76
C LYS A 89 -19.33 2.05 -10.59
N LEU A 90 -20.38 1.61 -9.90
CA LEU A 90 -20.32 0.54 -8.89
C LEU A 90 -19.62 -0.72 -9.38
N THR A 91 -19.82 -1.11 -10.64
CA THR A 91 -19.18 -2.30 -11.24
C THR A 91 -17.66 -2.15 -11.31
N THR A 92 -17.17 -0.95 -11.57
CA THR A 92 -15.74 -0.62 -11.58
C THR A 92 -15.15 -0.76 -10.17
N ILE A 93 -15.79 -0.15 -9.17
CA ILE A 93 -15.37 -0.30 -7.76
C ILE A 93 -15.41 -1.77 -7.32
N SER A 94 -16.49 -2.49 -7.64
CA SER A 94 -16.63 -3.91 -7.32
C SER A 94 -15.52 -4.76 -7.95
N THR A 95 -15.14 -4.48 -9.19
CA THR A 95 -14.01 -5.15 -9.87
C THR A 95 -12.70 -4.94 -9.13
N TYR A 96 -12.41 -3.71 -8.70
CA TYR A 96 -11.19 -3.42 -7.95
C TYR A 96 -11.22 -4.00 -6.53
N LEU A 97 -12.37 -3.98 -5.86
CA LEU A 97 -12.55 -4.65 -4.57
C LEU A 97 -12.31 -6.16 -4.66
N ASN A 98 -12.82 -6.82 -5.71
CA ASN A 98 -12.53 -8.24 -5.94
C ASN A 98 -11.02 -8.48 -6.08
N ARG A 99 -10.33 -7.65 -6.87
CA ARG A 99 -8.86 -7.75 -7.00
C ARG A 99 -8.12 -7.55 -5.67
N LEU A 100 -8.58 -6.63 -4.82
CA LEU A 100 -8.00 -6.42 -3.49
C LEU A 100 -8.28 -7.58 -2.54
N VAL A 101 -9.41 -8.25 -2.68
CA VAL A 101 -9.72 -9.51 -1.97
C VAL A 101 -8.84 -10.65 -2.48
N ASP A 102 -8.67 -10.79 -3.79
CA ASP A 102 -7.82 -11.81 -4.41
C ASP A 102 -6.35 -11.67 -3.96
N ARG A 103 -5.89 -10.41 -3.80
CA ARG A 103 -4.56 -10.06 -3.26
C ARG A 103 -4.46 -10.17 -1.74
N ARG A 104 -5.53 -10.58 -1.05
CA ARG A 104 -5.62 -10.66 0.41
C ARG A 104 -5.27 -9.35 1.13
N ILE A 105 -5.64 -8.23 0.54
CA ILE A 105 -5.58 -6.91 1.19
C ILE A 105 -6.89 -6.68 1.97
N LEU A 106 -8.00 -7.15 1.40
CA LEU A 106 -9.33 -7.07 2.01
C LEU A 106 -9.87 -8.47 2.35
N LYS A 107 -10.73 -8.51 3.36
CA LYS A 107 -11.70 -9.59 3.57
C LYS A 107 -13.09 -9.07 3.20
N ARG A 108 -13.97 -9.98 2.79
CA ARG A 108 -15.39 -9.69 2.56
C ARG A 108 -16.28 -10.71 3.24
N VAL A 109 -17.47 -10.27 3.63
CA VAL A 109 -18.55 -11.12 4.14
C VAL A 109 -19.79 -10.82 3.31
N ARG A 110 -20.51 -11.87 2.89
CA ARG A 110 -21.78 -11.70 2.18
C ARG A 110 -22.86 -11.29 3.16
N VAL A 111 -23.57 -10.21 2.86
CA VAL A 111 -24.68 -9.70 3.67
C VAL A 111 -25.85 -9.41 2.73
N GLY A 112 -26.88 -10.25 2.80
CA GLY A 112 -28.00 -10.24 1.86
C GLY A 112 -27.53 -10.42 0.40
N ALA A 113 -27.88 -9.46 -0.45
CA ALA A 113 -27.47 -9.42 -1.86
C ALA A 113 -26.08 -8.81 -2.09
N GLY A 114 -25.46 -8.22 -1.06
CA GLY A 114 -24.21 -7.48 -1.17
C GLY A 114 -23.04 -8.09 -0.38
N TYR A 115 -21.95 -7.33 -0.35
CA TYR A 115 -20.77 -7.64 0.44
C TYR A 115 -20.37 -6.46 1.31
N ILE A 116 -19.94 -6.78 2.52
CA ILE A 116 -19.24 -5.86 3.41
C ILE A 116 -17.76 -6.22 3.38
N TYR A 117 -16.91 -5.22 3.22
CA TYR A 117 -15.46 -5.33 3.12
C TYR A 117 -14.78 -4.79 4.37
N ARG A 118 -13.60 -5.31 4.70
CA ARG A 118 -12.73 -4.77 5.74
C ARG A 118 -11.27 -5.02 5.38
N LYS A 119 -10.38 -4.09 5.75
CA LYS A 119 -8.94 -4.29 5.65
C LYS A 119 -8.47 -5.44 6.54
N ILE A 120 -7.56 -6.25 6.03
CA ILE A 120 -6.84 -7.24 6.84
C ILE A 120 -5.75 -6.48 7.59
N SER A 121 -5.95 -6.25 8.89
CA SER A 121 -4.84 -5.81 9.73
C SER A 121 -3.90 -6.98 9.96
N LEU A 122 -2.61 -6.79 9.69
CA LEU A 122 -1.56 -7.59 10.30
C LEU A 122 -1.59 -7.24 11.79
N SER A 123 -2.44 -7.90 12.56
CA SER A 123 -2.23 -7.99 13.99
C SER A 123 -0.91 -8.74 14.16
N ALA A 124 0.19 -7.99 14.33
CA ALA A 124 1.33 -8.51 15.05
C ALA A 124 0.78 -8.88 16.43
N LYS A 125 0.47 -10.16 16.61
CA LYS A 125 0.15 -10.73 17.89
C LYS A 125 1.45 -10.65 18.70
N ILE A 126 1.72 -9.51 19.31
CA ILE A 126 2.75 -9.40 20.34
C ILE A 126 2.25 -10.33 21.45
N PRO A 127 2.93 -11.45 21.76
CA PRO A 127 2.55 -12.23 22.93
C PRO A 127 2.68 -11.31 24.13
N SER A 128 1.56 -10.97 24.75
CA SER A 128 1.51 -10.31 26.04
C SER A 128 2.37 -11.13 27.00
N LEU A 129 3.52 -10.58 27.40
CA LEU A 129 4.21 -11.03 28.60
C LEU A 129 3.20 -10.91 29.74
N LYS A 130 2.74 -12.06 30.23
CA LYS A 130 1.93 -12.15 31.44
C LYS A 130 2.66 -11.39 32.53
N SER A 131 2.08 -10.29 33.00
CA SER A 131 2.33 -9.83 34.35
C SER A 131 1.81 -10.91 35.29
N SER A 132 2.70 -11.55 36.02
CA SER A 132 2.31 -12.34 37.19
C SER A 132 2.11 -11.38 38.35
N PRO A 133 0.90 -11.27 38.92
CA PRO A 133 0.73 -10.70 40.24
C PRO A 133 0.89 -11.83 41.26
N THR A 134 1.80 -11.71 42.21
CA THR A 134 1.62 -12.34 43.52
C THR A 134 2.25 -11.45 44.58
N LEU A 135 1.43 -10.55 45.11
CA LEU A 135 1.51 -10.21 46.51
C LEU A 135 0.87 -11.37 47.27
N ILE A 136 1.54 -11.87 48.31
CA ILE A 136 0.98 -12.08 49.64
C ILE A 136 2.16 -12.19 50.62
N ARG A 137 2.01 -11.41 51.70
CA ARG A 137 2.78 -11.39 52.95
C ARG A 137 2.95 -12.78 53.56
N GLU A 138 4.02 -12.97 54.34
CA GLU A 138 3.97 -13.03 55.81
C GLU A 138 5.25 -12.42 56.39
#